data_AF-A0A930TSL1-F1
#
_entry.id   AF-A0A930TSL1-F1
#
_cell.length_a   1.000
_cell.length_b   1.000
_cell.length_c   1.000
_cell.angle_alpha   90.00
_cell.angle_beta   90.00
_cell.angle_gamma   90.00
#
_symmetry.space_group_name_H-M   'P 1'
#
loop_
_entity.id
_entity.type
_entity.pdbx_description
1 polymer ?
#
loop_
_entity_poly.entity_id
_entity_poly.type
_entity_poly.pdbx_seq_one_letter_code
_entity_poly.pdbx_strand_id
1 'polypeptide(L)'
;MQAKELKFLLKLLGHEGYRTPIGKLAVSEKASASERDKLCRELGDREIVDYSRQVSRFKISSAGKALLKLEGEIPLTEAQVLVVKMCASKSATPGDLKKIPAGDRQSLIQELEAKGLIESEKAAIKEVWLTERGAEYLREECHPSGTATISLRLLGHYQPFQGTVLSSLDFASLSNRAVET
;
A
#
# COMPACT_ATOMS: atom_id res chain seq x y z
N MET A 1 5.50 9.83 15.16
CA MET A 1 4.44 9.28 14.26
C MET A 1 3.10 9.93 14.59
N GLN A 2 2.28 10.29 13.60
CA GLN A 2 0.99 10.97 13.84
C GLN A 2 -0.13 9.99 14.24
N ALA A 3 -1.17 10.50 14.92
CA ALA A 3 -2.29 9.69 15.43
C ALA A 3 -3.02 8.86 14.35
N LYS A 4 -3.18 9.40 13.13
CA LYS A 4 -3.86 8.70 12.02
C LYS A 4 -2.98 7.57 11.45
N GLU A 5 -1.69 7.80 11.29
CA GLU A 5 -0.71 6.79 10.90
C GLU A 5 -0.67 5.64 11.91
N LEU A 6 -0.60 5.98 13.21
CA LEU A 6 -0.60 4.97 14.27
C LEU A 6 -1.89 4.15 14.25
N LYS A 7 -3.07 4.78 14.13
CA LYS A 7 -4.34 4.05 14.01
C LYS A 7 -4.38 3.14 12.79
N PHE A 8 -3.84 3.57 11.65
CA PHE A 8 -3.74 2.75 10.45
C PHE A 8 -2.89 1.50 10.73
N LEU A 9 -1.70 1.67 11.30
CA LEU A 9 -0.79 0.58 11.61
C LEU A 9 -1.37 -0.37 12.66
N LEU A 10 -1.93 0.14 13.76
CA LEU A 10 -2.56 -0.72 14.78
C LEU A 10 -3.71 -1.55 14.20
N LYS A 11 -4.46 -1.02 13.23
CA LYS A 11 -5.48 -1.81 12.53
C LYS A 11 -4.86 -2.91 11.68
N LEU A 12 -3.78 -2.59 10.95
CA LEU A 12 -3.02 -3.56 10.17
C LEU A 12 -2.45 -4.69 11.04
N LEU A 13 -1.88 -4.34 12.20
CA LEU A 13 -1.33 -5.31 13.16
C LEU A 13 -2.38 -6.27 13.75
N GLY A 14 -3.66 -5.90 13.70
CA GLY A 14 -4.78 -6.75 14.12
C GLY A 14 -5.16 -7.83 13.10
N HIS A 15 -4.55 -7.84 11.92
CA HIS A 15 -4.78 -8.85 10.89
C HIS A 15 -3.67 -9.90 10.91
N GLU A 16 -4.05 -11.14 10.59
CA GLU A 16 -3.13 -12.26 10.45
C GLU A 16 -2.03 -11.94 9.41
N GLY A 17 -0.78 -12.28 9.74
CA GLY A 17 0.38 -11.98 8.91
C GLY A 17 0.61 -10.48 8.65
N TYR A 18 -0.04 -9.60 9.44
CA TYR A 18 -0.01 -8.15 9.28
C TYR A 18 -0.32 -7.71 7.85
N ARG A 19 -1.23 -8.42 7.17
CA ARG A 19 -1.60 -8.21 5.77
C ARG A 19 -3.11 -8.18 5.61
N THR A 20 -3.62 -7.24 4.82
CA THR A 20 -5.07 -7.11 4.59
C THR A 20 -5.39 -6.27 3.36
N PRO A 21 -6.59 -6.45 2.75
CA PRO A 21 -7.10 -5.49 1.78
C PRO A 21 -7.18 -4.07 2.34
N ILE A 22 -6.72 -3.07 1.59
CA ILE A 22 -6.73 -1.65 2.01
C ILE A 22 -8.14 -1.18 2.41
N GLY A 23 -9.17 -1.77 1.79
CA GLY A 23 -10.58 -1.61 2.13
C GLY A 23 -10.90 -1.75 3.62
N LYS A 24 -10.19 -2.64 4.33
CA LYS A 24 -10.43 -2.98 5.74
C LYS A 24 -9.74 -2.03 6.72
N LEU A 25 -8.85 -1.16 6.26
CA LEU A 25 -8.05 -0.24 7.09
C LEU A 25 -8.69 1.15 7.25
N ALA A 26 -9.98 1.21 7.57
CA ALA A 26 -10.65 2.50 7.79
C ALA A 26 -10.05 3.22 9.00
N VAL A 27 -9.39 4.36 8.84
CA VAL A 27 -8.68 5.06 9.94
C VAL A 27 -9.64 5.82 10.87
N SER A 28 -10.81 6.21 10.35
CA SER A 28 -11.96 6.70 11.12
C SER A 28 -13.24 6.47 10.31
N GLU A 29 -14.42 6.59 10.94
CA GLU A 29 -15.72 6.47 10.23
C GLU A 29 -15.89 7.50 9.10
N LYS A 30 -15.23 8.66 9.22
CA LYS A 30 -15.28 9.75 8.24
C LYS A 30 -14.10 9.76 7.28
N ALA A 31 -13.10 8.90 7.47
CA ALA A 31 -11.91 8.90 6.63
C ALA A 31 -12.27 8.44 5.22
N SER A 32 -11.95 9.25 4.22
CA SER A 32 -12.20 8.91 2.83
C SER A 32 -11.22 7.81 2.36
N ALA A 33 -11.60 7.07 1.32
CA ALA A 33 -10.70 6.12 0.66
C ALA A 33 -9.41 6.81 0.18
N SER A 34 -9.51 8.07 -0.29
CA SER A 34 -8.36 8.87 -0.72
C SER A 34 -7.40 9.16 0.43
N GLU A 35 -7.91 9.54 1.60
CA GLU A 35 -7.09 9.81 2.78
C GLU A 35 -6.36 8.55 3.26
N ARG A 36 -7.06 7.42 3.28
CA ARG A 36 -6.47 6.12 3.63
C ARG A 36 -5.38 5.71 2.65
N ASP A 37 -5.65 5.82 1.34
CA ASP A 37 -4.69 5.45 0.29
C ASP A 37 -3.50 6.42 0.25
N LYS A 38 -3.67 7.67 0.71
CA LYS A 38 -2.59 8.64 0.93
C LYS A 38 -1.71 8.22 2.10
N LEU A 39 -2.30 7.90 3.26
CA LEU A 39 -1.56 7.41 4.44
C LEU A 39 -0.75 6.14 4.12
N CYS A 40 -1.35 5.22 3.37
CA CYS A 40 -0.65 4.01 2.92
C CYS A 40 0.59 4.33 2.08
N ARG A 41 0.49 5.31 1.18
CA ARG A 41 1.63 5.76 0.36
C ARG A 41 2.70 6.44 1.19
N GLU A 42 2.32 7.36 2.08
CA GLU A 42 3.27 8.06 2.97
C GLU A 42 4.02 7.08 3.91
N LEU A 43 3.35 6.02 4.38
CA LEU A 43 3.99 4.95 5.15
C LEU A 43 4.88 4.05 4.26
N GLY A 44 4.50 3.85 3.00
CA GLY A 44 5.28 3.10 2.02
C GLY A 44 6.55 3.83 1.57
N ASP A 45 6.48 5.15 1.39
CA ASP A 45 7.65 5.99 1.09
C ASP A 45 8.70 5.95 2.22
N ARG A 46 8.28 5.56 3.44
CA ARG A 46 9.13 5.34 4.61
C ARG A 46 9.47 3.87 4.85
N GLU A 47 9.11 2.99 3.91
CA GLU A 47 9.33 1.55 3.97
C GLU A 47 8.71 0.86 5.19
N ILE A 48 7.69 1.46 5.81
CA ILE A 48 7.02 0.86 6.99
C ILE A 48 5.99 -0.17 6.57
N VAL A 49 5.29 0.10 5.47
CA VAL A 49 4.34 -0.83 4.86
C VAL A 49 4.70 -0.96 3.39
N ASP A 50 4.31 -2.06 2.79
CA ASP A 50 4.33 -2.22 1.35
C ASP A 50 2.93 -2.64 0.90
N TYR A 51 2.65 -2.47 -0.38
CA TYR A 51 1.32 -2.63 -0.91
C TYR A 51 1.29 -3.12 -2.34
N SER A 52 0.26 -3.92 -2.64
CA SER A 52 -0.03 -4.30 -4.01
C SER A 52 -0.91 -3.23 -4.66
N ARG A 53 -0.56 -2.88 -5.89
CA ARG A 53 -1.28 -1.89 -6.71
C ARG A 53 -1.83 -2.58 -7.95
N GLN A 54 -3.04 -2.21 -8.36
CA GLN A 54 -3.58 -2.63 -9.65
C GLN A 54 -3.92 -1.42 -10.50
N VAL A 55 -3.42 -1.44 -11.73
CA VAL A 55 -3.69 -0.41 -12.74
C VAL A 55 -5.01 -0.75 -13.43
N SER A 56 -5.97 0.17 -13.38
CA SER A 56 -7.28 0.00 -14.03
C SER A 56 -7.37 0.75 -15.36
N ARG A 57 -6.55 1.79 -15.54
CA ARG A 57 -6.43 2.51 -16.80
C ARG A 57 -5.02 3.06 -16.99
N PHE A 58 -4.50 2.92 -18.19
CA PHE A 58 -3.16 3.36 -18.57
C PHE A 58 -3.15 3.88 -20.01
N LYS A 59 -2.15 4.70 -20.33
CA LYS A 59 -1.92 5.27 -21.66
C LYS A 59 -0.46 5.14 -22.04
N ILE A 60 -0.15 5.32 -23.33
CA ILE A 60 1.24 5.35 -23.78
C ILE A 60 1.94 6.61 -23.25
N SER A 61 3.19 6.48 -22.82
CA SER A 61 4.02 7.63 -22.45
C SER A 61 4.61 8.31 -23.69
N SER A 62 5.28 9.44 -23.51
CA SER A 62 6.08 10.06 -24.58
C SER A 62 7.21 9.13 -25.07
N ALA A 63 7.89 8.45 -24.15
CA ALA A 63 8.94 7.48 -24.46
C ALA A 63 8.40 6.27 -25.22
N GLY A 64 7.23 5.74 -24.83
CA GLY A 64 6.56 4.67 -25.55
C GLY A 64 6.18 5.07 -26.98
N LYS A 65 5.71 6.31 -27.18
CA LYS A 65 5.43 6.84 -28.53
C LYS A 65 6.69 6.96 -29.37
N ALA A 66 7.81 7.40 -28.78
CA ALA A 66 9.08 7.49 -29.47
C ALA A 66 9.59 6.10 -29.88
N LEU A 67 9.47 5.12 -28.98
CA LEU A 67 9.85 3.72 -29.25
C LEU A 67 9.11 3.13 -30.46
N LEU A 68 7.80 3.43 -30.60
CA LEU A 68 7.01 2.96 -31.76
C LEU A 68 7.41 3.57 -33.10
N LYS A 69 8.17 4.67 -33.10
CA LYS A 69 8.63 5.35 -34.31
C LYS A 69 10.03 4.92 -34.75
N LEU A 70 10.74 4.16 -33.92
CA LEU A 70 12.06 3.64 -34.28
C LEU A 70 11.91 2.60 -35.39
N GLU A 71 12.70 2.76 -36.45
CA GLU A 71 12.87 1.74 -37.48
C GLU A 71 13.93 0.74 -36.99
N GLY A 72 13.55 -0.53 -36.83
CA GLY A 72 14.46 -1.60 -36.38
C GLY A 72 13.84 -2.57 -35.37
N GLU A 73 14.67 -3.42 -34.77
CA GLU A 73 14.26 -4.33 -33.69
C GLU A 73 13.96 -3.55 -32.41
N ILE A 74 12.71 -3.67 -31.93
CA ILE A 74 12.29 -3.09 -30.66
C ILE A 74 12.68 -4.08 -29.54
N PRO A 75 13.40 -3.66 -28.49
CA PRO A 75 13.83 -4.53 -27.39
C PRO A 75 12.67 -4.81 -26.41
N LEU A 76 11.56 -5.33 -26.95
CA LEU A 76 10.35 -5.68 -26.22
C LEU A 76 9.85 -7.05 -26.69
N THR A 77 9.22 -7.77 -25.79
CA THR A 77 8.51 -9.01 -26.15
C THR A 77 7.30 -8.71 -27.02
N GLU A 78 6.78 -9.69 -27.75
CA GLU A 78 5.57 -9.53 -28.56
C GLU A 78 4.37 -9.02 -27.74
N ALA A 79 4.22 -9.52 -26.50
CA ALA A 79 3.18 -9.08 -25.58
C ALA A 79 3.36 -7.60 -25.20
N GLN A 80 4.59 -7.17 -24.91
CA GLN A 80 4.92 -5.78 -24.60
C GLN A 80 4.64 -4.86 -25.80
N VAL A 81 5.05 -5.25 -27.01
CA VAL A 81 4.78 -4.50 -28.24
C VAL A 81 3.28 -4.37 -28.48
N LEU A 82 2.50 -5.42 -28.25
CA LEU A 82 1.04 -5.42 -28.39
C LEU A 82 0.38 -4.37 -27.49
N VAL A 83 0.78 -4.31 -26.22
CA VAL A 83 0.24 -3.32 -25.26
C VAL A 83 0.60 -1.90 -25.71
N VAL A 84 1.87 -1.63 -26.02
CA VAL A 84 2.32 -0.28 -26.40
C VAL A 84 1.64 0.18 -27.69
N LYS A 85 1.51 -0.69 -28.70
CA LYS A 85 0.76 -0.37 -29.95
C LYS A 85 -0.72 -0.10 -29.68
N MET A 86 -1.35 -0.86 -28.80
CA MET A 86 -2.75 -0.64 -28.43
C MET A 86 -2.96 0.74 -27.78
N CYS A 87 -2.02 1.17 -26.94
CA CYS A 87 -2.07 2.46 -26.28
C CYS A 87 -1.72 3.65 -27.18
N ALA A 88 -1.24 3.42 -28.42
CA ALA A 88 -0.81 4.49 -29.32
C ALA A 88 -1.93 5.45 -29.72
N SER A 89 -3.17 4.94 -29.84
CA SER A 89 -4.34 5.71 -30.28
C SER A 89 -5.24 6.16 -29.14
N LYS A 90 -5.24 5.45 -28.00
CA LYS A 90 -6.11 5.75 -26.85
C LYS A 90 -5.60 5.11 -25.56
N SER A 91 -6.09 5.57 -24.41
CA SER A 91 -5.93 4.84 -23.14
C SER A 91 -6.56 3.45 -23.22
N ALA A 92 -5.98 2.50 -22.50
CA ALA A 92 -6.42 1.12 -22.42
C ALA A 92 -6.66 0.69 -20.97
N THR A 93 -7.37 -0.43 -20.83
CA THR A 93 -7.64 -1.10 -19.58
C THR A 93 -7.13 -2.54 -19.64
N PRO A 94 -6.92 -3.24 -18.51
CA PRO A 94 -6.57 -4.66 -18.54
C PRO A 94 -7.61 -5.53 -19.29
N GLY A 95 -8.87 -5.10 -19.36
CA GLY A 95 -9.91 -5.81 -20.13
C GLY A 95 -9.69 -5.79 -21.64
N ASP A 96 -8.98 -4.79 -22.16
CA ASP A 96 -8.69 -4.64 -23.59
C ASP A 96 -7.59 -5.63 -24.06
N LEU A 97 -6.76 -6.11 -23.13
CA LEU A 97 -5.64 -7.03 -23.37
C LEU A 97 -6.09 -8.49 -23.53
N LYS A 98 -7.09 -8.74 -24.38
CA LYS A 98 -7.73 -10.07 -24.54
C LYS A 98 -6.78 -11.19 -24.99
N LYS A 99 -5.69 -10.82 -25.69
CA LYS A 99 -4.66 -11.75 -26.18
C LYS A 99 -3.63 -12.14 -25.11
N ILE A 100 -3.67 -11.52 -23.93
CA ILE A 100 -2.80 -11.81 -22.79
C ILE A 100 -3.62 -12.53 -21.72
N PRO A 101 -3.13 -13.64 -21.12
CA PRO A 101 -3.82 -14.34 -20.05
C PRO A 101 -4.15 -13.39 -18.89
N ALA A 102 -5.35 -13.53 -18.30
CA ALA A 102 -5.82 -12.58 -17.29
C ALA A 102 -4.88 -12.42 -16.09
N GLY A 103 -4.19 -13.50 -15.69
CA GLY A 103 -3.21 -13.50 -14.60
C GLY A 103 -1.96 -12.66 -14.88
N ASP A 104 -1.56 -12.52 -16.15
CA ASP A 104 -0.28 -11.91 -16.52
C ASP A 104 -0.42 -10.41 -16.84
N ARG A 105 -1.64 -9.93 -17.04
CA ARG A 105 -1.91 -8.57 -17.51
C ARG A 105 -1.38 -7.49 -16.56
N GLN A 106 -1.57 -7.65 -15.26
CA GLN A 106 -1.12 -6.64 -14.29
C GLN A 106 0.40 -6.56 -14.24
N SER A 107 1.09 -7.71 -14.18
CA SER A 107 2.55 -7.77 -14.20
C SER A 107 3.11 -7.12 -15.46
N LEU A 108 2.56 -7.45 -16.63
CA LEU A 108 2.97 -6.85 -17.90
C LEU A 108 2.75 -5.32 -17.95
N ILE A 109 1.62 -4.83 -17.42
CA ILE A 109 1.35 -3.39 -17.32
C ILE A 109 2.37 -2.72 -16.39
N GLN A 110 2.64 -3.30 -15.23
CA GLN A 110 3.59 -2.75 -14.26
C GLN A 110 5.04 -2.76 -14.79
N GLU A 111 5.44 -3.80 -15.51
CA GLU A 111 6.74 -3.85 -16.19
C GLU A 111 6.90 -2.72 -17.21
N LEU A 112 5.87 -2.48 -18.03
CA LEU A 112 5.88 -1.42 -19.03
C LEU A 112 5.87 -0.02 -18.39
N GLU A 113 5.18 0.15 -17.27
CA GLU A 113 5.21 1.38 -16.47
C GLU A 113 6.59 1.61 -15.86
N ALA A 114 7.22 0.56 -15.30
CA ALA A 114 8.58 0.63 -14.75
C ALA A 114 9.63 0.95 -15.83
N LYS A 115 9.44 0.46 -17.06
CA LYS A 115 10.24 0.84 -18.24
C LYS A 115 9.93 2.25 -18.76
N GLY A 116 8.96 2.95 -18.17
CA GLY A 116 8.54 4.29 -18.58
C GLY A 116 7.84 4.34 -19.94
N LEU A 117 7.35 3.22 -20.48
CA LEU A 117 6.73 3.11 -21.81
C LEU A 117 5.23 3.40 -21.80
N ILE A 118 4.61 3.23 -20.64
CA ILE A 118 3.23 3.60 -20.39
C ILE A 118 3.14 4.38 -19.08
N GLU A 119 2.04 5.10 -18.92
CA GLU A 119 1.70 5.85 -17.71
C GLU A 119 0.34 5.36 -17.20
N SER A 120 0.24 5.09 -15.90
CA SER A 120 -1.05 4.80 -15.29
C SER A 120 -1.87 6.07 -15.09
N GLU A 121 -3.08 6.09 -15.63
CA GLU A 121 -4.05 7.16 -15.38
C GLU A 121 -4.88 6.87 -14.12
N LYS A 122 -5.18 5.58 -13.89
CA LYS A 122 -5.93 5.13 -12.72
C LYS A 122 -5.32 3.85 -12.18
N ALA A 123 -5.00 3.87 -10.89
CA ALA A 123 -4.59 2.70 -10.16
C ALA A 123 -5.16 2.73 -8.74
N ALA A 124 -5.31 1.55 -8.15
CA ALA A 124 -5.82 1.39 -6.80
C ALA A 124 -4.92 0.47 -6.00
N ILE A 125 -4.71 0.81 -4.73
CA ILE A 125 -4.11 -0.09 -3.76
C ILE A 125 -5.11 -1.24 -3.52
N LYS A 126 -4.62 -2.48 -3.47
CA LYS A 126 -5.45 -3.66 -3.23
C LYS A 126 -5.19 -4.21 -1.84
N GLU A 127 -3.96 -4.59 -1.58
CA GLU A 127 -3.53 -5.12 -0.29
C GLU A 127 -2.38 -4.30 0.26
N VAL A 128 -2.26 -4.32 1.58
CA VAL A 128 -1.17 -3.69 2.33
C VAL A 128 -0.65 -4.70 3.34
N TRP A 129 0.65 -4.70 3.55
CA TRP A 129 1.30 -5.50 4.58
C TRP A 129 2.41 -4.72 5.28
N LEU A 130 2.72 -5.13 6.51
CA LEU A 130 3.89 -4.65 7.23
C LEU A 130 5.16 -5.20 6.56
N THR A 131 6.16 -4.35 6.35
CA THR A 131 7.49 -4.78 5.88
C THR A 131 8.36 -5.23 7.05
N GLU A 132 9.47 -5.89 6.76
CA GLU A 132 10.49 -6.21 7.78
C GLU A 132 11.04 -4.95 8.44
N ARG A 133 11.40 -3.93 7.63
CA ARG A 133 11.84 -2.62 8.12
C ARG A 133 10.78 -1.92 8.98
N GLY A 134 9.51 -2.05 8.62
CA GLY A 134 8.39 -1.54 9.39
C GLY A 134 8.26 -2.22 10.75
N ALA A 135 8.47 -3.53 10.80
CA ALA A 135 8.47 -4.29 12.05
C ALA A 135 9.63 -3.88 12.98
N GLU A 136 10.82 -3.61 12.44
CA GLU A 136 11.95 -3.04 13.18
C GLU A 136 11.63 -1.63 13.70
N TYR A 137 11.15 -0.76 12.81
CA TYR A 137 10.76 0.61 13.16
C TYR A 137 9.74 0.61 14.31
N LEU A 138 8.73 -0.27 14.30
CA LEU A 138 7.74 -0.38 15.37
C LEU A 138 8.36 -0.84 16.70
N ARG A 139 9.38 -1.70 16.68
CA ARG A 139 10.04 -2.16 17.91
C ARG A 139 10.98 -1.14 18.51
N GLU A 140 11.73 -0.43 17.67
CA GLU A 140 12.95 0.27 18.09
C GLU A 140 12.85 1.79 17.99
N GLU A 141 12.08 2.30 17.02
CA GLU A 141 12.13 3.72 16.63
C GLU A 141 10.78 4.43 16.77
N CYS A 142 9.69 3.69 16.90
CA CYS A 142 8.35 4.23 16.90
C CYS A 142 8.07 4.97 18.21
N HIS A 143 8.11 6.30 18.10
CA HIS A 143 7.69 7.23 19.14
C HIS A 143 6.40 7.95 18.68
N PRO A 144 5.21 7.45 19.06
CA PRO A 144 3.96 8.18 18.88
C PRO A 144 4.01 9.52 19.63
N SER A 145 3.50 10.57 19.01
CA SER A 145 3.39 11.89 19.66
C SER A 145 2.04 12.53 19.36
N GLY A 146 1.64 13.49 20.22
CA GLY A 146 0.35 14.18 20.14
C GLY A 146 -0.79 13.45 20.86
N THR A 147 -2.01 13.93 20.65
CA THR A 147 -3.23 13.42 21.32
C THR A 147 -4.03 12.53 20.38
N ALA A 148 -4.37 11.32 20.82
CA ALA A 148 -5.17 10.38 20.04
C ALA A 148 -6.17 9.63 20.93
N THR A 149 -7.43 9.54 20.49
CA THR A 149 -8.42 8.62 21.08
C THR A 149 -8.29 7.26 20.42
N ILE A 150 -7.71 6.28 21.10
CA ILE A 150 -7.47 4.91 20.63
C ILE A 150 -8.10 3.94 21.63
N SER A 151 -8.85 2.94 21.16
CA SER A 151 -9.42 1.93 22.05
C SER A 151 -8.33 0.98 22.56
N LEU A 152 -8.46 0.50 23.81
CA LEU A 152 -7.51 -0.44 24.39
C LEU A 152 -7.33 -1.71 23.54
N ARG A 153 -8.42 -2.19 22.93
CA ARG A 153 -8.38 -3.31 21.98
C ARG A 153 -7.44 -3.03 20.81
N LEU A 154 -7.51 -1.83 20.23
CA LEU A 154 -6.66 -1.44 19.11
C LEU A 154 -5.21 -1.26 19.54
N LEU A 155 -4.98 -0.74 20.75
CA LEU A 155 -3.64 -0.63 21.33
C LEU A 155 -3.02 -2.01 21.60
N GLY A 156 -3.83 -2.99 22.02
CA GLY A 156 -3.39 -4.37 22.26
C GLY A 156 -2.75 -5.04 21.04
N HIS A 157 -3.08 -4.63 19.81
CA HIS A 157 -2.43 -5.15 18.61
C HIS A 157 -0.93 -4.78 18.52
N TYR A 158 -0.48 -3.79 19.29
CA TYR A 158 0.93 -3.39 19.34
C TYR A 158 1.78 -4.28 20.24
N GLN A 159 1.16 -5.13 21.08
CA GLN A 159 1.85 -5.93 22.09
C GLN A 159 3.06 -6.72 21.56
N PRO A 160 3.03 -7.35 20.36
CA PRO A 160 4.19 -8.09 19.85
C PRO A 160 5.43 -7.22 19.58
N PHE A 161 5.25 -5.91 19.46
CA PHE A 161 6.30 -4.94 19.14
C PHE A 161 6.77 -4.16 20.37
N GLN A 162 6.17 -4.41 21.53
CA GLN A 162 6.67 -3.87 22.79
C GLN A 162 7.84 -4.74 23.25
N GLY A 163 9.05 -4.19 23.23
CA GLY A 163 10.20 -4.84 23.88
C GLY A 163 9.90 -5.13 25.36
N THR A 164 10.65 -6.06 25.95
CA THR A 164 10.51 -6.54 27.35
C THR A 164 10.47 -5.42 28.42
N VAL A 165 10.78 -4.17 28.06
CA VAL A 165 10.72 -3.00 28.94
C VAL A 165 9.28 -2.61 29.33
N LEU A 166 8.24 -3.04 28.60
CA LEU A 166 6.83 -2.79 28.97
C LEU A 166 6.15 -3.95 29.73
N SER A 167 6.79 -5.11 29.87
CA SER A 167 6.23 -6.17 30.74
C SER A 167 6.26 -5.82 32.23
N SER A 168 6.93 -4.73 32.62
CA SER A 168 6.94 -4.20 33.99
C SER A 168 5.93 -3.07 34.22
N LEU A 169 5.20 -2.60 33.21
CA LEU A 169 3.97 -1.85 33.46
C LEU A 169 2.86 -2.87 33.62
N ASP A 170 2.67 -3.28 34.87
CA ASP A 170 1.63 -4.16 35.33
C ASP A 170 0.26 -3.59 34.91
N PHE A 171 -0.28 -4.03 33.78
CA PHE A 171 -1.60 -3.61 33.30
C PHE A 171 -2.70 -3.95 34.32
N ALA A 172 -2.42 -4.83 35.28
CA ALA A 172 -3.27 -5.08 36.45
C ALA A 172 -3.44 -3.83 37.34
N SER A 173 -2.47 -2.91 37.38
CA SER A 173 -2.52 -1.73 38.25
C SER A 173 -3.44 -0.61 37.73
N LEU A 174 -3.81 -0.63 36.44
CA LEU A 174 -4.71 0.37 35.85
C LEU A 174 -6.19 -0.01 35.98
N SER A 175 -6.50 -1.27 36.30
CA SER A 175 -7.89 -1.72 36.50
C SER A 175 -8.46 -1.36 37.88
N ASN A 176 -7.61 -1.06 38.87
CA ASN A 176 -8.05 -0.83 40.26
C ASN A 176 -8.25 0.64 40.65
N ARG A 177 -8.08 1.60 39.73
CA ARG A 177 -8.26 3.04 40.02
C ARG A 177 -9.55 3.66 39.49
N ALA A 178 -10.48 2.85 38.96
CA ALA A 178 -11.76 3.33 38.43
C ALA A 178 -12.95 3.11 39.39
N VAL A 179 -12.71 2.76 40.65
CA VAL A 179 -13.75 2.66 41.68
C VAL A 179 -13.30 3.41 42.93
N GLU A 180 -13.29 4.74 42.86
CA GLU A 180 -13.38 5.64 44.02
C GLU A 180 -13.42 7.09 43.51
N THR A 181 -14.63 7.57 43.22
CA THR A 181 -15.15 8.92 43.48
C THR A 181 -16.63 8.93 43.22
#